data_AF-A0A1P8FL49-F1
#
_entry.id   AF-A0A1P8FL49-F1
#
_cell.length_a   1.000
_cell.length_b   1.000
_cell.length_c   1.000
_cell.angle_alpha   90.00
_cell.angle_beta   90.00
_cell.angle_gamma   90.00
#
_symmetry.space_group_name_H-M   'P 1'
#
loop_
_entity.id
_entity.type
_entity.pdbx_description
1 polymer ?
#
loop_
_entity_poly.entity_id
_entity_poly.type
_entity_poly.pdbx_seq_one_letter_code
_entity_poly.pdbx_strand_id
1 'polypeptide(L)'
;MRITFEAAPGAMECGVQFSDWDRAALNGNSLGLFAWVSAGGTAAVPREIVLRDGASVLARLSPLYDTAEIVAKLAPGATGRTRFAHACVNRLALREQGAIAVEVVDEAGVRALVGRLVYAGNDLRDIIPPIVLDLAPVLVTSLGRSGSTILSQALGAHPALCTVGGYPFEYRFFSYCLHAALVLTSPAGHAHSMGGDSFEDRHPSDVGFNPFNHRDYDRALGHDGLREFYEGAFARDAARFLVGQAGAAVTLAAAGKPGATGFVEKMSGFALANFAHNACAGTREIVLTRGFEDLVRSMLAFDRQRGTTNFFDADSPEAADAWLMEMAYRQAHLAGRAREAGLVHVAYEELVGDPRARLTRLAKELEIDANPAAVEAMCAPFDGSAFSEAHSTAASKADLDLEAMFSKSARERAAAFVRGSGAAP
;
A
#
# COMPACT_ATOMS: atom_id res chain seq x y z
N MET A 1 -20.45 3.27 -4.45
CA MET A 1 -19.62 2.07 -4.26
C MET A 1 -20.51 0.87 -3.94
N ARG A 2 -20.35 -0.25 -4.63
CA ARG A 2 -21.01 -1.53 -4.32
C ARG A 2 -20.03 -2.43 -3.59
N ILE A 3 -20.46 -3.10 -2.52
CA ILE A 3 -19.57 -3.96 -1.72
C ILE A 3 -20.29 -5.25 -1.33
N THR A 4 -19.58 -6.38 -1.44
CA THR A 4 -20.04 -7.71 -1.05
C THR A 4 -19.01 -8.37 -0.13
N PHE A 5 -19.47 -9.09 0.89
CA PHE A 5 -18.60 -9.87 1.74
C PHE A 5 -18.55 -11.33 1.28
N GLU A 6 -17.35 -11.83 1.05
CA GLU A 6 -17.05 -13.22 0.71
C GLU A 6 -16.39 -13.88 1.92
N ALA A 7 -17.15 -14.73 2.63
CA ALA A 7 -16.62 -15.45 3.78
C ALA A 7 -15.52 -16.43 3.35
N ALA A 8 -14.43 -16.48 4.11
CA ALA A 8 -13.44 -17.53 3.96
C ALA A 8 -13.96 -18.81 4.64
N PRO A 9 -13.71 -20.02 4.07
CA PRO A 9 -13.99 -21.25 4.77
C PRO A 9 -13.14 -21.33 6.05
N GLY A 10 -13.77 -21.56 7.21
CA GLY A 10 -13.05 -21.57 8.48
C GLY A 10 -13.95 -21.77 9.69
N ALA A 11 -13.33 -21.87 10.87
CA ALA A 11 -14.01 -22.12 12.15
C ALA A 11 -14.56 -20.84 12.82
N MET A 12 -14.23 -19.66 12.30
CA MET A 12 -14.77 -18.38 12.77
C MET A 12 -15.84 -17.90 11.80
N GLU A 13 -17.00 -17.52 12.36
CA GLU A 13 -18.05 -16.85 11.59
C GLU A 13 -17.80 -15.35 11.65
N CYS A 14 -17.66 -14.72 10.49
CA CYS A 14 -17.57 -13.28 10.38
C CYS A 14 -18.74 -12.77 9.54
N GLY A 15 -19.31 -11.66 9.96
CA GLY A 15 -20.20 -10.89 9.10
C GLY A 15 -19.77 -9.43 9.10
N VAL A 16 -20.00 -8.79 7.96
CA VAL A 16 -19.71 -7.38 7.76
C VAL A 16 -20.97 -6.73 7.23
N GLN A 17 -21.44 -5.71 7.93
CA GLN A 17 -22.53 -4.87 7.50
C GLN A 17 -21.99 -3.50 7.10
N PHE A 18 -22.39 -3.08 5.90
CA PHE A 18 -22.26 -1.70 5.48
C PHE A 18 -23.46 -0.93 5.98
N SER A 19 -23.22 -0.11 6.96
CA SER A 19 -24.19 0.85 7.41
C SER A 19 -23.40 2.04 7.90
N ASP A 20 -23.53 3.18 7.23
CA ASP A 20 -23.54 4.40 8.02
C ASP A 20 -24.84 4.32 8.81
N TRP A 21 -24.77 4.09 10.13
CA TRP A 21 -25.84 3.49 10.93
C TRP A 21 -27.25 4.05 10.70
N ASP A 22 -27.36 5.30 10.24
CA ASP A 22 -28.64 5.98 10.08
C ASP A 22 -28.87 6.60 8.69
N ARG A 23 -27.88 6.74 7.79
CA ARG A 23 -28.02 7.55 6.55
C ARG A 23 -27.11 7.14 5.39
N ALA A 24 -27.67 6.46 4.39
CA ALA A 24 -26.97 6.00 3.17
C ALA A 24 -26.49 7.12 2.21
N ALA A 25 -26.75 8.40 2.50
CA ALA A 25 -26.54 9.52 1.58
C ALA A 25 -25.16 10.21 1.71
N LEU A 26 -24.47 10.06 2.84
CA LEU A 26 -23.19 10.73 3.09
C LEU A 26 -22.02 9.84 2.63
N ASN A 27 -21.85 9.73 1.31
CA ASN A 27 -20.70 9.02 0.72
C ASN A 27 -19.50 9.96 0.56
N GLY A 28 -18.93 10.43 1.68
CA GLY A 28 -17.72 11.25 1.70
C GLY A 28 -16.46 10.45 1.31
N ASN A 29 -15.27 10.95 1.67
CA ASN A 29 -14.00 10.27 1.40
C ASN A 29 -13.75 9.03 2.29
N SER A 30 -14.71 8.61 3.10
CA SER A 30 -14.55 7.52 4.08
C SER A 30 -15.58 6.42 3.85
N LEU A 31 -15.19 5.19 4.14
CA LEU A 31 -16.04 3.99 4.06
C LEU A 31 -16.24 3.44 5.48
N GLY A 32 -17.40 3.69 6.06
CA GLY A 32 -17.82 3.12 7.34
C GLY A 32 -18.05 1.61 7.22
N LEU A 33 -17.50 0.86 8.17
CA LEU A 33 -17.56 -0.59 8.23
C LEU A 33 -17.92 -1.06 9.63
N PHE A 34 -18.95 -1.89 9.70
CA PHE A 34 -19.30 -2.63 10.91
C PHE A 34 -19.01 -4.10 10.67
N ALA A 35 -18.19 -4.69 11.53
CA ALA A 35 -17.90 -6.11 11.50
C ALA A 35 -18.25 -6.75 12.83
N TRP A 36 -18.66 -8.02 12.76
CA TRP A 36 -18.69 -8.90 13.91
C TRP A 36 -17.95 -10.20 13.59
N VAL A 37 -17.34 -10.75 14.62
CA VAL A 37 -16.66 -12.05 14.55
C VAL A 37 -17.11 -12.89 15.73
N SER A 38 -17.55 -14.11 15.44
CA SER A 38 -17.92 -15.13 16.42
C SER A 38 -16.95 -16.30 16.32
N ALA A 39 -16.44 -16.74 17.46
CA ALA A 39 -15.46 -17.81 17.55
C ALA A 39 -16.01 -19.22 17.23
N GLY A 40 -17.29 -19.39 16.86
CA GLY A 40 -17.82 -20.66 16.33
C GLY A 40 -17.40 -21.93 17.10
N GLY A 41 -17.59 -21.96 18.42
CA GLY A 41 -17.20 -23.09 19.27
C GLY A 41 -15.69 -23.27 19.50
N THR A 42 -14.82 -22.50 18.85
CA THR A 42 -13.37 -22.50 19.08
C THR A 42 -12.99 -21.80 20.39
N ALA A 43 -11.78 -22.10 20.89
CA ALA A 43 -11.20 -21.45 22.06
C ALA A 43 -10.55 -20.09 21.75
N ALA A 44 -10.34 -19.75 20.47
CA ALA A 44 -9.65 -18.53 20.07
C ALA A 44 -10.60 -17.33 20.21
N VAL A 45 -10.29 -16.43 21.15
CA VAL A 45 -11.03 -15.18 21.34
C VAL A 45 -10.44 -14.11 20.40
N PRO A 46 -11.23 -13.52 19.50
CA PRO A 46 -10.78 -12.42 18.65
C PRO A 46 -10.31 -11.23 19.52
N ARG A 47 -9.07 -10.80 19.32
CA ARG A 47 -8.47 -9.63 19.96
C ARG A 47 -8.53 -8.40 19.08
N GLU A 48 -8.36 -8.56 17.77
CA GLU A 48 -8.32 -7.46 16.81
C GLU A 48 -8.90 -7.91 15.46
N ILE A 49 -9.62 -7.03 14.77
CA ILE A 49 -9.93 -7.19 13.34
C ILE A 49 -8.99 -6.27 12.56
N VAL A 50 -8.36 -6.79 11.52
CA VAL A 50 -7.44 -6.04 10.66
C VAL A 50 -8.00 -6.02 9.25
N LEU A 51 -8.16 -4.81 8.69
CA LEU A 51 -8.54 -4.60 7.30
C LEU A 51 -7.28 -4.35 6.48
N ARG A 52 -7.09 -5.11 5.40
CA ARG A 52 -5.91 -5.00 4.54
C ARG A 52 -6.27 -4.84 3.07
N ASP A 53 -5.58 -3.92 2.40
CA ASP A 53 -5.45 -3.92 0.95
C ASP A 53 -4.05 -4.42 0.62
N GLY A 54 -3.95 -5.73 0.42
CA GLY A 54 -2.66 -6.41 0.30
C GLY A 54 -1.78 -6.21 1.52
N ALA A 55 -0.53 -5.81 1.26
CA ALA A 55 0.44 -5.52 2.30
C ALA A 55 0.03 -4.35 3.23
N SER A 56 -0.83 -3.45 2.76
CA SER A 56 -1.19 -2.24 3.48
C SER A 56 -2.30 -2.51 4.48
N VAL A 57 -2.05 -2.18 5.75
CA VAL A 57 -3.10 -2.13 6.77
C VAL A 57 -3.91 -0.86 6.58
N LEU A 58 -5.19 -1.01 6.28
CA LEU A 58 -6.13 0.10 6.11
C LEU A 58 -6.75 0.53 7.44
N ALA A 59 -7.07 -0.43 8.29
CA ALA A 59 -7.61 -0.18 9.63
C ALA A 59 -7.27 -1.34 10.56
N ARG A 60 -7.14 -0.99 11.85
CA ARG A 60 -7.07 -1.92 12.98
C ARG A 60 -8.25 -1.61 13.87
N LEU A 61 -8.97 -2.65 14.26
CA LEU A 61 -10.14 -2.52 15.09
C LEU A 61 -9.96 -3.36 16.34
N SER A 62 -9.81 -2.68 17.47
CA SER A 62 -10.02 -3.31 18.76
C SER A 62 -11.53 -3.53 18.94
N PRO A 63 -11.99 -4.75 19.24
CA PRO A 63 -13.39 -5.01 19.51
C PRO A 63 -13.96 -4.02 20.52
N LEU A 64 -15.03 -3.35 20.13
CA LEU A 64 -15.80 -2.49 21.00
C LEU A 64 -16.70 -3.35 21.88
N TYR A 65 -16.90 -2.87 23.10
CA TYR A 65 -17.72 -3.45 24.16
C TYR A 65 -19.04 -4.08 23.68
N ASP A 66 -19.29 -5.27 24.21
CA ASP A 66 -20.55 -6.01 24.07
C ASP A 66 -21.66 -5.30 24.87
N THR A 67 -22.39 -4.37 24.26
CA THR A 67 -23.75 -4.16 24.78
C THR A 67 -24.62 -5.24 24.17
N ALA A 68 -25.27 -6.05 25.02
CA ALA A 68 -26.18 -7.11 24.59
C ALA A 68 -27.24 -6.59 23.60
N GLU A 69 -27.59 -5.31 23.69
CA GLU A 69 -28.49 -4.60 22.79
C GLU A 69 -27.92 -4.45 21.36
N ILE A 70 -26.66 -4.01 21.20
CA ILE A 70 -26.01 -3.92 19.89
C ILE A 70 -25.85 -5.31 19.28
N VAL A 71 -25.48 -6.31 20.10
CA VAL A 71 -25.34 -7.71 19.66
C VAL A 71 -26.67 -8.23 19.12
N ALA A 72 -27.76 -8.04 19.88
CA ALA A 72 -29.09 -8.48 19.49
C ALA A 72 -29.59 -7.78 18.22
N LYS A 73 -29.22 -6.50 18.00
CA LYS A 73 -29.61 -5.73 16.82
C LYS A 73 -28.86 -6.15 15.55
N LEU A 74 -27.52 -6.27 15.63
CA LEU A 74 -26.67 -6.49 14.46
C LEU A 74 -26.51 -7.96 14.08
N ALA A 75 -26.54 -8.85 15.07
CA ALA A 75 -26.39 -10.29 14.85
C ALA A 75 -27.42 -11.07 15.70
N PRO A 76 -28.72 -11.03 15.34
CA PRO A 76 -29.75 -11.75 16.06
C PRO A 76 -29.39 -13.25 16.17
N GLY A 77 -29.29 -13.76 17.40
CA GLY A 77 -28.89 -15.15 17.68
C GLY A 77 -27.40 -15.38 17.97
N ALA A 78 -26.57 -14.33 17.88
CA ALA A 78 -25.17 -14.39 18.27
C ALA A 78 -25.00 -14.67 19.78
N THR A 79 -24.10 -15.60 20.12
CA THR A 79 -23.80 -15.97 21.52
C THR A 79 -22.73 -15.05 22.12
N GLY A 80 -22.53 -15.10 23.44
CA GLY A 80 -21.64 -14.22 24.24
C GLY A 80 -20.13 -14.30 23.95
N ARG A 81 -19.71 -14.81 22.78
CA ARG A 81 -18.33 -14.78 22.27
C ARG A 81 -18.21 -13.98 20.97
N THR A 82 -19.20 -13.16 20.66
CA THR A 82 -19.21 -12.33 19.46
C THR A 82 -18.60 -10.98 19.79
N ARG A 83 -17.60 -10.58 19.00
CA ARG A 83 -16.92 -9.30 19.12
C ARG A 83 -17.38 -8.37 18.00
N PHE A 84 -17.69 -7.12 18.35
CA PHE A 84 -18.12 -6.10 17.40
C PHE A 84 -17.02 -5.08 17.19
N ALA A 85 -16.94 -4.55 15.98
CA ALA A 85 -15.94 -3.58 15.63
C ALA A 85 -16.49 -2.58 14.62
N HIS A 86 -16.05 -1.34 14.73
CA HIS A 86 -16.33 -0.28 13.78
C HIS A 86 -15.03 0.33 13.29
N ALA A 87 -14.89 0.48 11.98
CA ALA A 87 -13.82 1.26 11.36
C ALA A 87 -14.40 2.16 10.28
N CYS A 88 -13.66 3.22 9.99
CA CYS A 88 -13.82 3.92 8.73
C CYS A 88 -12.51 3.79 7.96
N VAL A 89 -12.60 3.40 6.69
CA VAL A 89 -11.46 3.29 5.77
C VAL A 89 -11.44 4.53 4.88
N ASN A 90 -10.29 5.19 4.75
CA ASN A 90 -10.15 6.29 3.79
C ASN A 90 -10.24 5.75 2.36
N ARG A 91 -11.26 6.15 1.61
CA ARG A 91 -11.52 5.71 0.23
C ARG A 91 -10.44 6.16 -0.74
N LEU A 92 -9.68 7.22 -0.41
CA LEU A 92 -8.52 7.66 -1.21
C LEU A 92 -7.44 6.60 -1.27
N ALA A 93 -7.32 5.73 -0.26
CA ALA A 93 -6.38 4.63 -0.25
C ALA A 93 -6.86 3.41 -1.05
N LEU A 94 -8.11 3.41 -1.54
CA LEU A 94 -8.71 2.29 -2.28
C LEU A 94 -8.66 2.55 -3.77
N ARG A 95 -8.64 1.50 -4.58
CA ARG A 95 -8.82 1.62 -6.04
C ARG A 95 -10.27 1.89 -6.40
N GLU A 96 -10.58 2.05 -7.67
CA GLU A 96 -11.97 2.09 -8.16
C GLU A 96 -12.71 0.77 -7.89
N GLN A 97 -11.98 -0.35 -8.00
CA GLN A 97 -12.46 -1.70 -7.70
C GLN A 97 -11.34 -2.53 -7.08
N GLY A 98 -11.68 -3.47 -6.21
CA GLY A 98 -10.70 -4.28 -5.51
C GLY A 98 -11.31 -5.14 -4.41
N ALA A 99 -10.46 -5.63 -3.52
CA ALA A 99 -10.89 -6.39 -2.35
C ALA A 99 -10.10 -5.99 -1.10
N ILE A 100 -10.78 -5.86 0.03
CA ILE A 100 -10.16 -5.67 1.35
C ILE A 100 -10.19 -7.02 2.07
N ALA A 101 -9.04 -7.57 2.43
CA ALA A 101 -8.96 -8.74 3.29
C ALA A 101 -9.40 -8.37 4.71
N VAL A 102 -10.26 -9.21 5.29
CA VAL A 102 -10.69 -9.12 6.68
C VAL A 102 -9.97 -10.23 7.44
N GLU A 103 -9.04 -9.83 8.30
CA GLU A 103 -8.27 -10.73 9.15
C GLU A 103 -8.68 -10.56 10.60
N VAL A 104 -8.60 -11.65 11.36
CA VAL A 104 -8.75 -11.65 12.81
C VAL A 104 -7.42 -12.03 13.44
N VAL A 105 -7.01 -11.27 14.46
CA VAL A 105 -5.89 -11.60 15.33
C VAL A 105 -6.49 -12.09 16.65
N ASP A 106 -6.12 -13.27 17.11
CA ASP A 106 -6.53 -13.78 18.42
C ASP A 106 -5.63 -13.28 19.57
N GLU A 107 -5.94 -13.67 20.80
CA GLU A 107 -5.15 -13.32 21.99
C GLU A 107 -3.70 -13.83 21.93
N ALA A 108 -3.45 -14.93 21.22
CA ALA A 108 -2.11 -15.48 20.98
C ALA A 108 -1.36 -14.76 19.85
N GLY A 109 -1.99 -13.79 19.17
CA GLY A 109 -1.42 -13.06 18.04
C GLY A 109 -1.53 -13.81 16.72
N VAL A 110 -2.21 -14.96 16.68
CA VAL A 110 -2.39 -15.74 15.46
C VAL A 110 -3.39 -15.04 14.55
N ARG A 111 -3.05 -14.97 13.27
CA ARG A 111 -3.88 -14.34 12.24
C ARG A 111 -4.66 -15.36 11.43
N ALA A 112 -5.94 -15.09 11.22
CA ALA A 112 -6.80 -15.87 10.33
C ALA A 112 -7.52 -14.94 9.36
N LEU A 113 -7.48 -15.28 8.06
CA LEU A 113 -8.35 -14.65 7.06
C LEU A 113 -9.78 -15.16 7.29
N VAL A 114 -10.71 -14.27 7.60
CA VAL A 114 -12.12 -14.61 7.82
C VAL A 114 -13.01 -14.25 6.64
N GLY A 115 -12.54 -13.40 5.74
CA GLY A 115 -13.21 -13.12 4.48
C GLY A 115 -12.61 -11.96 3.72
N ARG A 116 -13.32 -11.54 2.67
CA ARG A 116 -12.93 -10.42 1.81
C ARG A 116 -14.12 -9.51 1.54
N LEU A 117 -13.86 -8.22 1.48
CA LEU A 117 -14.83 -7.21 1.05
C LEU A 117 -14.50 -6.86 -0.39
N VAL A 118 -15.26 -7.40 -1.32
CA VAL A 118 -15.09 -7.10 -2.75
C VAL A 118 -15.89 -5.86 -3.07
N TYR A 119 -15.24 -4.86 -3.66
CA TYR A 119 -15.84 -3.57 -3.95
C TYR A 119 -15.64 -3.13 -5.39
N ALA A 120 -16.57 -2.30 -5.87
CA ALA A 120 -16.49 -1.65 -7.17
C ALA A 120 -17.18 -0.27 -7.15
N GLY A 121 -16.77 0.61 -8.06
CA GLY A 121 -17.32 1.96 -8.20
C GLY A 121 -16.95 2.86 -7.02
N ASN A 122 -15.70 2.78 -6.56
CA ASN A 122 -15.10 3.79 -5.70
C ASN A 122 -14.62 4.96 -6.58
N ASP A 123 -15.57 5.74 -7.06
CA ASP A 123 -15.31 7.00 -7.75
C ASP A 123 -15.30 8.14 -6.73
N LEU A 124 -14.22 8.91 -6.73
CA LEU A 124 -14.02 10.05 -5.83
C LEU A 124 -13.96 11.39 -6.57
N ARG A 125 -14.17 11.41 -7.89
CA ARG A 125 -14.02 12.62 -8.72
C ARG A 125 -14.95 13.75 -8.31
N ASP A 126 -16.14 13.42 -7.78
CA ASP A 126 -17.10 14.41 -7.28
C ASP A 126 -16.67 15.04 -5.94
N ILE A 127 -15.85 14.33 -5.16
CA ILE A 127 -15.37 14.76 -3.85
C ILE A 127 -14.04 15.49 -4.02
N ILE A 128 -13.12 14.86 -4.75
CA ILE A 128 -11.77 15.32 -5.03
C ILE A 128 -11.61 15.32 -6.55
N PRO A 129 -11.90 16.45 -7.21
CA PRO A 129 -11.66 16.59 -8.63
C PRO A 129 -10.19 16.32 -8.96
N PRO A 130 -9.89 15.67 -10.11
CA PRO A 130 -8.51 15.38 -10.49
C PRO A 130 -7.63 16.63 -10.47
N ILE A 131 -6.52 16.54 -9.74
CA ILE A 131 -5.52 17.59 -9.61
C ILE A 131 -4.58 17.46 -10.80
N VAL A 132 -4.51 18.52 -11.61
CA VAL A 132 -3.59 18.60 -12.74
C VAL A 132 -2.25 19.15 -12.23
N LEU A 133 -1.17 18.42 -12.51
CA LEU A 133 0.20 18.82 -12.21
C LEU A 133 0.93 19.17 -13.51
N ASP A 134 1.94 20.04 -13.43
CA ASP A 134 2.76 20.40 -14.60
C ASP A 134 3.54 19.20 -15.15
N LEU A 135 3.94 18.26 -14.28
CA LEU A 135 4.56 16.99 -14.62
C LEU A 135 3.68 15.85 -14.12
N ALA A 136 3.25 14.97 -15.03
CA ALA A 136 2.44 13.81 -14.68
C ALA A 136 3.23 12.79 -13.84
N PRO A 137 2.69 12.27 -12.72
CA PRO A 137 3.37 11.26 -11.92
C PRO A 137 3.57 9.94 -12.70
N VAL A 138 4.78 9.39 -12.64
CA VAL A 138 5.13 8.04 -13.09
C VAL A 138 5.67 7.27 -11.89
N LEU A 139 4.81 6.45 -11.30
CA LEU A 139 5.11 5.75 -10.06
C LEU A 139 5.83 4.43 -10.34
N VAL A 140 6.89 4.14 -9.60
CA VAL A 140 7.55 2.84 -9.61
C VAL A 140 7.21 2.11 -8.32
N THR A 141 6.15 1.29 -8.35
CA THR A 141 5.68 0.49 -7.22
C THR A 141 6.43 -0.83 -7.20
N SER A 142 7.13 -1.11 -6.10
CA SER A 142 8.01 -2.27 -5.99
C SER A 142 8.34 -2.63 -4.54
N LEU A 143 8.93 -3.81 -4.32
CA LEU A 143 9.59 -4.14 -3.06
C LEU A 143 11.03 -3.63 -3.04
N GLY A 144 11.60 -3.47 -1.84
CA GLY A 144 13.02 -3.15 -1.70
C GLY A 144 13.89 -4.20 -2.41
N ARG A 145 14.99 -3.78 -3.05
CA ARG A 145 15.91 -4.67 -3.78
C ARG A 145 15.34 -5.36 -5.03
N SER A 146 14.20 -4.91 -5.55
CA SER A 146 13.59 -5.36 -6.82
C SER A 146 14.27 -4.81 -8.08
N GLY A 147 15.20 -3.85 -7.96
CA GLY A 147 15.79 -3.14 -9.10
C GLY A 147 15.15 -1.79 -9.43
N SER A 148 14.27 -1.27 -8.57
CA SER A 148 13.60 0.02 -8.80
C SER A 148 14.56 1.20 -8.94
N THR A 149 15.73 1.14 -8.30
CA THR A 149 16.77 2.17 -8.46
C THR A 149 17.32 2.23 -9.88
N ILE A 150 17.69 1.10 -10.50
CA ILE A 150 18.18 1.12 -11.88
C ILE A 150 17.05 1.49 -12.85
N LEU A 151 15.84 0.97 -12.65
CA LEU A 151 14.71 1.35 -13.49
C LEU A 151 14.43 2.85 -13.41
N SER A 152 14.46 3.44 -12.20
CA SER A 152 14.28 4.88 -12.03
C SER A 152 15.39 5.66 -12.73
N GLN A 153 16.64 5.20 -12.65
CA GLN A 153 17.77 5.81 -13.36
C GLN A 153 17.58 5.78 -14.88
N ALA A 154 17.16 4.63 -15.42
CA ALA A 154 16.88 4.45 -16.84
C ALA A 154 15.75 5.38 -17.30
N LEU A 155 14.63 5.42 -16.58
CA LEU A 155 13.52 6.33 -16.87
C LEU A 155 13.95 7.80 -16.77
N GLY A 156 14.75 8.17 -15.77
CA GLY A 156 15.28 9.51 -15.58
C GLY A 156 16.25 9.96 -16.69
N ALA A 157 16.79 9.04 -17.49
CA ALA A 157 17.59 9.37 -18.66
C ALA A 157 16.73 9.75 -19.89
N HIS A 158 15.47 9.30 -19.95
CA HIS A 158 14.57 9.59 -21.07
C HIS A 158 14.19 11.08 -21.15
N PRO A 159 14.29 11.80 -22.29
CA PRO A 159 14.05 13.26 -22.37
C PRO A 159 12.70 13.74 -21.82
N ALA A 160 11.64 12.95 -21.96
CA ALA A 160 10.30 13.29 -21.48
C ALA A 160 10.04 13.00 -19.98
N LEU A 161 10.99 12.39 -19.26
CA LEU A 161 10.81 12.02 -17.85
C LEU A 161 11.94 12.57 -17.00
N CYS A 162 11.65 13.16 -15.85
CA CYS A 162 12.67 13.51 -14.86
C CYS A 162 12.60 12.60 -13.64
N THR A 163 13.74 12.32 -13.01
CA THR A 163 13.79 11.86 -11.62
C THR A 163 14.15 13.04 -10.74
N VAL A 164 13.60 13.08 -9.52
CA VAL A 164 13.97 14.10 -8.54
C VAL A 164 15.03 13.54 -7.60
N GLY A 165 16.10 14.32 -7.41
CA GLY A 165 17.25 13.94 -6.60
C GLY A 165 18.27 13.06 -7.33
N GLY A 166 19.41 12.82 -6.67
CA GLY A 166 20.45 11.91 -7.17
C GLY A 166 20.22 10.47 -6.71
N TYR A 167 21.05 9.55 -7.20
CA TYR A 167 21.12 8.18 -6.67
C TYR A 167 21.19 8.19 -5.14
N PRO A 168 20.38 7.40 -4.42
CA PRO A 168 19.55 6.29 -4.91
C PRO A 168 18.09 6.66 -5.23
N PHE A 169 17.79 7.92 -5.53
CA PHE A 169 16.43 8.45 -5.82
C PHE A 169 15.48 8.30 -4.62
N GLU A 170 15.94 8.71 -3.45
CA GLU A 170 15.16 8.68 -2.20
C GLU A 170 14.52 10.01 -1.83
N TYR A 171 14.61 11.01 -2.73
CA TYR A 171 13.80 12.22 -2.60
C TYR A 171 12.35 11.88 -2.97
N ARG A 172 11.55 11.51 -1.97
CA ARG A 172 10.16 11.04 -2.13
C ARG A 172 9.14 12.09 -1.68
N PHE A 173 9.34 13.34 -2.08
CA PHE A 173 8.53 14.45 -1.59
C PHE A 173 7.07 14.35 -2.04
N PHE A 174 6.80 13.79 -3.23
CA PHE A 174 5.43 13.54 -3.67
C PHE A 174 4.74 12.50 -2.79
N SER A 175 5.39 11.35 -2.54
CA SER A 175 4.90 10.33 -1.61
C SER A 175 4.71 10.87 -0.20
N TYR A 176 5.60 11.75 0.28
CA TYR A 176 5.46 12.41 1.58
C TYR A 176 4.18 13.26 1.64
N CYS A 177 3.94 14.10 0.64
CA CYS A 177 2.73 14.93 0.57
C CYS A 177 1.45 14.08 0.42
N LEU A 178 1.49 13.00 -0.37
CA LEU A 178 0.39 12.03 -0.45
C LEU A 178 0.13 11.38 0.91
N HIS A 179 1.18 10.98 1.63
CA HIS A 179 1.03 10.39 2.95
C HIS A 179 0.43 11.38 3.95
N ALA A 180 0.94 12.62 3.99
CA ALA A 180 0.40 13.67 4.83
C ALA A 180 -1.08 13.95 4.53
N ALA A 181 -1.45 14.05 3.26
CA ALA A 181 -2.84 14.25 2.86
C ALA A 181 -3.70 13.04 3.25
N LEU A 182 -3.20 11.81 3.05
CA LEU A 182 -3.93 10.62 3.45
C LEU A 182 -4.15 10.59 4.97
N VAL A 183 -3.13 10.93 5.76
CA VAL A 183 -3.22 11.00 7.23
C VAL A 183 -4.25 12.05 7.66
N LEU A 184 -4.16 13.29 7.17
CA LEU A 184 -5.07 14.37 7.56
C LEU A 184 -6.52 14.10 7.17
N THR A 185 -6.73 13.45 6.02
CA THR A 185 -8.07 13.18 5.50
C THR A 185 -8.64 11.84 5.98
N SER A 186 -7.85 11.03 6.68
CA SER A 186 -8.34 9.76 7.21
C SER A 186 -9.27 9.98 8.40
N PRO A 187 -10.28 9.10 8.57
CA PRO A 187 -11.07 9.02 9.78
C PRO A 187 -10.21 8.88 11.02
N ALA A 188 -10.69 9.44 12.13
CA ALA A 188 -10.06 9.29 13.43
C ALA A 188 -9.93 7.80 13.81
N GLY A 189 -8.80 7.46 14.42
CA GLY A 189 -8.52 6.12 14.93
C GLY A 189 -7.98 6.19 16.34
N HIS A 190 -8.77 6.65 17.31
CA HIS A 190 -8.29 6.99 18.67
C HIS A 190 -7.55 5.84 19.37
N ALA A 191 -7.86 4.57 19.05
CA ALA A 191 -7.17 3.40 19.61
C ALA A 191 -5.77 3.14 19.03
N HIS A 192 -5.49 3.60 17.80
CA HIS A 192 -4.28 3.22 17.05
C HIS A 192 -3.58 4.41 16.37
N SER A 193 -4.08 5.63 16.58
CA SER A 193 -3.62 6.88 15.97
C SER A 193 -3.71 8.02 17.01
N MET A 194 -4.01 9.26 16.62
CA MET A 194 -4.22 10.37 17.56
C MET A 194 -5.60 10.31 18.20
N GLY A 195 -5.67 10.57 19.51
CA GLY A 195 -6.88 10.97 20.23
C GLY A 195 -6.94 12.48 20.44
N GLY A 196 -8.03 12.97 21.07
CA GLY A 196 -8.18 14.40 21.37
C GLY A 196 -7.08 14.96 22.27
N ASP A 197 -6.61 14.16 23.24
CA ASP A 197 -5.58 14.54 24.21
C ASP A 197 -4.15 14.27 23.70
N SER A 198 -4.01 13.66 22.51
CA SER A 198 -2.70 13.23 22.00
C SER A 198 -1.74 14.37 21.69
N PHE A 199 -2.21 15.62 21.69
CA PHE A 199 -1.36 16.80 21.52
C PHE A 199 -0.54 17.15 22.75
N GLU A 200 -0.91 16.66 23.94
CA GLU A 200 -0.21 16.94 25.19
C GLU A 200 0.84 15.87 25.54
N ASP A 201 0.56 14.61 25.21
CA ASP A 201 1.36 13.46 25.66
C ASP A 201 2.27 12.85 24.58
N ARG A 202 2.04 13.17 23.29
CA ARG A 202 2.86 12.65 22.19
C ARG A 202 3.94 13.62 21.76
N HIS A 203 4.97 13.05 21.14
CA HIS A 203 6.03 13.83 20.55
C HIS A 203 5.47 14.67 19.39
N PRO A 204 5.84 15.97 19.24
CA PRO A 204 5.31 16.83 18.18
C PRO A 204 5.53 16.36 16.74
N SER A 205 6.41 15.38 16.52
CA SER A 205 6.62 14.75 15.21
C SER A 205 5.56 13.71 14.85
N ASP A 206 4.78 13.26 15.82
CA ASP A 206 3.86 12.14 15.66
C ASP A 206 2.49 12.67 15.24
N VAL A 207 2.34 12.89 13.94
CA VAL A 207 1.05 13.27 13.35
C VAL A 207 0.32 11.99 12.91
N GLY A 208 -0.79 11.68 13.56
CA GLY A 208 -1.70 10.64 13.12
C GLY A 208 -2.96 11.19 12.45
N PHE A 209 -3.95 10.34 12.27
CA PHE A 209 -5.22 10.70 11.65
C PHE A 209 -5.90 11.84 12.39
N ASN A 210 -6.67 12.64 11.67
CA ASN A 210 -7.39 13.78 12.26
C ASN A 210 -8.31 13.28 13.39
N PRO A 211 -8.02 13.59 14.67
CA PRO A 211 -8.76 13.03 15.80
C PRO A 211 -10.19 13.55 15.87
N PHE A 212 -10.49 14.65 15.19
CA PHE A 212 -11.80 15.30 15.15
C PHE A 212 -12.70 14.79 14.01
N ASN A 213 -12.15 14.05 13.05
CA ASN A 213 -12.94 13.31 12.06
C ASN A 213 -13.48 12.01 12.69
N HIS A 214 -14.25 12.16 13.77
CA HIS A 214 -14.81 11.06 14.56
C HIS A 214 -16.31 11.29 14.79
N ARG A 215 -17.09 10.23 14.56
CA ARG A 215 -18.57 10.26 14.66
C ARG A 215 -19.11 10.73 16.00
N ASP A 216 -18.35 10.53 17.09
CA ASP A 216 -18.82 10.88 18.42
C ASP A 216 -18.96 12.39 18.57
N TYR A 217 -18.22 13.18 17.78
CA TYR A 217 -18.39 14.63 17.73
C TYR A 217 -19.66 15.04 16.99
N ASP A 218 -20.03 14.36 15.89
CA ASP A 218 -21.31 14.62 15.20
C ASP A 218 -22.49 14.35 16.16
N ARG A 219 -22.42 13.23 16.91
CA ARG A 219 -23.42 12.90 17.92
C ARG A 219 -23.50 13.96 19.03
N ALA A 220 -22.35 14.45 19.49
CA ALA A 220 -22.30 15.48 20.53
C ALA A 220 -22.89 16.82 20.06
N LEU A 221 -22.70 17.18 18.79
CA LEU A 221 -23.23 18.41 18.20
C LEU A 221 -24.68 18.28 17.71
N GLY A 222 -25.17 17.05 17.54
CA GLY A 222 -26.53 16.77 17.09
C GLY A 222 -26.76 17.01 15.58
N HIS A 223 -25.71 17.11 14.78
CA HIS A 223 -25.79 17.21 13.32
C HIS A 223 -24.51 16.71 12.61
N ASP A 224 -24.63 16.35 11.33
CA ASP A 224 -23.56 15.72 10.53
C ASP A 224 -22.60 16.74 9.87
N GLY A 225 -22.70 18.01 10.26
CA GLY A 225 -22.05 19.11 9.53
C GLY A 225 -20.52 19.09 9.64
N LEU A 226 -19.97 18.58 10.75
CA LEU A 226 -18.52 18.40 10.88
C LEU A 226 -18.03 17.28 9.99
N ARG A 227 -18.73 16.15 9.96
CA ARG A 227 -18.39 15.05 9.06
C ARG A 227 -18.48 15.42 7.59
N GLU A 228 -19.56 16.10 7.17
CA GLU A 228 -19.69 16.63 5.80
C GLU A 228 -18.51 17.55 5.44
N PHE A 229 -18.10 18.39 6.39
CA PHE A 229 -16.92 19.24 6.23
C PHE A 229 -15.64 18.42 6.09
N TYR A 230 -15.37 17.49 7.03
CA TYR A 230 -14.13 16.70 7.06
C TYR A 230 -14.00 15.77 5.86
N GLU A 231 -15.06 15.05 5.52
CA GLU A 231 -15.06 14.07 4.44
C GLU A 231 -15.28 14.67 3.05
N GLY A 232 -15.70 15.93 2.98
CA GLY A 232 -15.93 16.69 1.75
C GLY A 232 -14.91 17.80 1.56
N ALA A 233 -15.24 18.99 2.05
CA ALA A 233 -14.47 20.21 1.75
C ALA A 233 -13.03 20.15 2.27
N PHE A 234 -12.85 19.75 3.52
CA PHE A 234 -11.53 19.61 4.13
C PHE A 234 -10.68 18.58 3.39
N ALA A 235 -11.24 17.38 3.10
CA ALA A 235 -10.51 16.34 2.39
C ALA A 235 -10.01 16.80 1.02
N ARG A 236 -10.89 17.44 0.26
CA ARG A 236 -10.57 18.01 -1.05
C ARG A 236 -9.49 19.09 -0.97
N ASP A 237 -9.63 20.03 -0.05
CA ASP A 237 -8.75 21.20 0.01
C ASP A 237 -7.37 20.80 0.57
N ALA A 238 -7.32 19.88 1.54
CA ALA A 238 -6.08 19.30 2.05
C ALA A 238 -5.32 18.50 0.97
N ALA A 239 -6.02 17.64 0.22
CA ALA A 239 -5.44 16.89 -0.88
C ALA A 239 -4.91 17.83 -1.97
N ARG A 240 -5.72 18.80 -2.42
CA ARG A 240 -5.32 19.79 -3.43
C ARG A 240 -4.09 20.57 -3.01
N PHE A 241 -4.07 21.07 -1.77
CA PHE A 241 -2.94 21.83 -1.26
C PHE A 241 -1.67 20.99 -1.25
N LEU A 242 -1.66 19.84 -0.57
CA LEU A 242 -0.45 19.04 -0.39
C LEU A 242 0.08 18.45 -1.71
N VAL A 243 -0.81 17.93 -2.56
CA VAL A 243 -0.43 17.41 -3.88
C VAL A 243 0.06 18.53 -4.80
N GLY A 244 -0.58 19.71 -4.76
CA GLY A 244 -0.13 20.89 -5.49
C GLY A 244 1.26 21.37 -5.06
N GLN A 245 1.53 21.39 -3.75
CA GLN A 245 2.85 21.71 -3.21
C GLN A 245 3.92 20.71 -3.67
N ALA A 246 3.60 19.42 -3.71
CA ALA A 246 4.50 18.41 -4.26
C ALA A 246 4.79 18.66 -5.75
N GLY A 247 3.75 18.91 -6.55
CA GLY A 247 3.91 19.23 -7.98
C GLY A 247 4.79 20.45 -8.23
N ALA A 248 4.61 21.52 -7.45
CA ALA A 248 5.45 22.72 -7.53
C ALA A 248 6.91 22.41 -7.18
N ALA A 249 7.16 21.66 -6.10
CA ALA A 249 8.52 21.29 -5.69
C ALA A 249 9.21 20.38 -6.72
N VAL A 250 8.49 19.40 -7.28
CA VAL A 250 8.98 18.53 -8.34
C VAL A 250 9.33 19.34 -9.59
N THR A 251 8.49 20.29 -9.99
CA THR A 251 8.73 21.16 -11.14
C THR A 251 9.98 22.01 -10.96
N LEU A 252 10.19 22.58 -9.77
CA LEU A 252 11.42 23.31 -9.44
C LEU A 252 12.65 22.42 -9.53
N ALA A 253 12.57 21.19 -9.04
CA ALA A 253 13.68 20.24 -9.10
C ALA A 253 13.96 19.72 -10.51
N ALA A 254 12.94 19.72 -11.39
CA ALA A 254 13.03 19.33 -12.78
C ALA A 254 13.51 20.44 -13.72
N ALA A 255 13.86 21.64 -13.22
CA ALA A 255 14.23 22.79 -14.05
C ALA A 255 15.40 22.53 -15.04
N GLY A 256 16.27 21.56 -14.74
CA GLY A 256 17.34 21.11 -15.65
C GLY A 256 16.87 20.26 -16.84
N LYS A 257 15.57 19.94 -16.93
CA LYS A 257 14.98 19.08 -17.96
C LYS A 257 13.67 19.66 -18.51
N PRO A 258 13.74 20.80 -19.25
CA PRO A 258 12.56 21.55 -19.68
C PRO A 258 11.63 20.80 -20.66
N GLY A 259 12.09 19.68 -21.25
CA GLY A 259 11.27 18.80 -22.09
C GLY A 259 10.53 17.69 -21.34
N ALA A 260 10.68 17.60 -20.01
CA ALA A 260 9.98 16.60 -19.23
C ALA A 260 8.46 16.88 -19.19
N THR A 261 7.65 15.84 -19.37
CA THR A 261 6.18 15.89 -19.21
C THR A 261 5.72 15.02 -18.04
N GLY A 262 6.63 14.27 -17.43
CA GLY A 262 6.37 13.48 -16.24
C GLY A 262 7.58 13.37 -15.33
N PHE A 263 7.31 13.02 -14.08
CA PHE A 263 8.34 12.75 -13.08
C PHE A 263 8.24 11.33 -12.56
N VAL A 264 9.38 10.71 -12.27
CA VAL A 264 9.49 9.33 -11.80
C VAL A 264 9.79 9.34 -10.32
N GLU A 265 8.94 8.67 -9.53
CA GLU A 265 9.17 8.49 -8.10
C GLU A 265 8.92 7.03 -7.68
N LYS A 266 9.80 6.50 -6.83
CA LYS A 266 9.62 5.19 -6.22
C LYS A 266 8.51 5.25 -5.18
N MET A 267 7.50 4.41 -5.33
CA MET A 267 6.35 4.39 -4.44
C MET A 267 6.45 3.20 -3.48
N SER A 268 6.38 3.49 -2.18
CA SER A 268 6.27 2.47 -1.13
C SER A 268 4.84 2.40 -0.63
N GLY A 269 4.19 1.27 -0.89
CA GLY A 269 2.83 0.98 -0.42
C GLY A 269 1.74 1.30 -1.43
N PHE A 270 0.73 0.44 -1.45
CA PHE A 270 -0.34 0.49 -2.45
C PHE A 270 -1.34 1.60 -2.17
N ALA A 271 -1.58 1.94 -0.90
CA ALA A 271 -2.47 3.02 -0.51
C ALA A 271 -2.08 4.38 -1.11
N LEU A 272 -0.77 4.69 -1.17
CA LEU A 272 -0.29 5.96 -1.75
C LEU A 272 -0.39 5.96 -3.27
N ALA A 273 -0.09 4.82 -3.92
CA ALA A 273 -0.28 4.68 -5.37
C ALA A 273 -1.77 4.81 -5.74
N ASN A 274 -2.68 4.19 -4.98
CA ASN A 274 -4.12 4.31 -5.15
C ASN A 274 -4.58 5.76 -4.97
N PHE A 275 -4.06 6.47 -3.97
CA PHE A 275 -4.37 7.88 -3.78
C PHE A 275 -3.88 8.73 -4.97
N ALA A 276 -2.67 8.51 -5.46
CA ALA A 276 -2.19 9.23 -6.65
C ALA A 276 -3.11 9.03 -7.87
N HIS A 277 -3.59 7.79 -8.11
CA HIS A 277 -4.57 7.52 -9.18
C HIS A 277 -5.91 8.20 -8.95
N ASN A 278 -6.39 8.24 -7.70
CA ASN A 278 -7.66 8.87 -7.37
C ASN A 278 -7.62 10.40 -7.45
N ALA A 279 -6.45 11.01 -7.17
CA ALA A 279 -6.35 12.44 -6.96
C ALA A 279 -5.60 13.20 -8.05
N CYS A 280 -4.69 12.56 -8.81
CA CYS A 280 -3.86 13.25 -9.80
C CYS A 280 -4.23 12.81 -11.22
N ALA A 281 -4.44 13.79 -12.10
CA ALA A 281 -4.67 13.54 -13.51
C ALA A 281 -3.39 13.00 -14.19
N GLY A 282 -3.54 12.02 -15.07
CA GLY A 282 -2.43 11.49 -15.88
C GLY A 282 -1.42 10.62 -15.11
N THR A 283 -1.73 10.21 -13.88
CA THR A 283 -0.89 9.27 -13.12
C THR A 283 -0.70 7.97 -13.90
N ARG A 284 0.57 7.58 -14.08
CA ARG A 284 0.96 6.27 -14.62
C ARG A 284 1.68 5.50 -13.53
N GLU A 285 1.54 4.18 -13.55
CA GLU A 285 2.19 3.31 -12.57
C GLU A 285 2.84 2.12 -13.26
N ILE A 286 4.10 1.91 -12.90
CA ILE A 286 4.92 0.78 -13.25
C ILE A 286 5.02 -0.12 -12.01
N VAL A 287 4.58 -1.36 -12.15
CA VAL A 287 4.73 -2.40 -11.12
C VAL A 287 5.95 -3.24 -11.48
N LEU A 288 7.02 -3.10 -10.69
CA LEU A 288 8.27 -3.82 -10.89
C LEU A 288 8.33 -5.06 -10.00
N THR A 289 8.33 -6.24 -10.61
CA THR A 289 8.48 -7.53 -9.90
C THR A 289 9.87 -8.12 -10.10
N ARG A 290 10.27 -9.01 -9.20
CA ARG A 290 11.50 -9.82 -9.27
C ARG A 290 11.20 -11.22 -8.75
N GLY A 291 11.94 -12.24 -9.20
CA GLY A 291 11.87 -13.60 -8.65
C GLY A 291 12.04 -13.59 -7.12
N PHE A 292 11.17 -14.31 -6.41
CA PHE A 292 11.02 -14.18 -4.95
C PHE A 292 12.28 -14.59 -4.18
N GLU A 293 12.87 -15.73 -4.52
CA GLU A 293 14.11 -16.19 -3.86
C GLU A 293 15.26 -15.20 -4.11
N ASP A 294 15.34 -14.68 -5.33
CA ASP A 294 16.36 -13.73 -5.74
C ASP A 294 16.24 -12.38 -5.03
N LEU A 295 15.00 -11.95 -4.78
CA LEU A 295 14.65 -10.80 -3.95
C LEU A 295 15.10 -11.00 -2.50
N VAL A 296 14.70 -12.11 -1.88
CA VAL A 296 15.05 -12.44 -0.48
C VAL A 296 16.57 -12.50 -0.30
N ARG A 297 17.28 -13.23 -1.18
CA ARG A 297 18.75 -13.29 -1.16
C ARG A 297 19.36 -11.90 -1.32
N SER A 298 18.80 -11.05 -2.18
CA SER A 298 19.30 -9.68 -2.37
C SER A 298 19.07 -8.77 -1.15
N MET A 299 18.00 -8.97 -0.38
CA MET A 299 17.75 -8.24 0.88
C MET A 299 18.76 -8.65 1.94
N LEU A 300 18.92 -9.95 2.17
CA LEU A 300 19.84 -10.51 3.17
C LEU A 300 21.30 -10.15 2.85
N ALA A 301 21.71 -10.24 1.59
CA ALA A 301 23.07 -9.87 1.16
C ALA A 301 23.34 -8.38 1.41
N PHE A 302 22.36 -7.52 1.18
CA PHE A 302 22.49 -6.08 1.41
C PHE A 302 22.69 -5.76 2.89
N ASP A 303 21.87 -6.35 3.77
CA ASP A 303 21.98 -6.17 5.21
C ASP A 303 23.34 -6.66 5.73
N ARG A 304 23.77 -7.86 5.31
CA ARG A 304 25.09 -8.41 5.66
C ARG A 304 26.23 -7.50 5.18
N GLN A 305 26.17 -6.99 3.96
CA GLN A 305 27.22 -6.12 3.40
C GLN A 305 27.33 -4.80 4.15
N ARG A 306 26.22 -4.26 4.67
CA ARG A 306 26.19 -2.98 5.39
C ARG A 306 26.30 -3.11 6.91
N GLY A 307 26.21 -4.33 7.44
CA GLY A 307 26.12 -4.55 8.89
C GLY A 307 24.85 -3.95 9.48
N THR A 308 23.73 -4.00 8.74
CA THR A 308 22.43 -3.46 9.16
C THR A 308 21.37 -4.55 9.21
N THR A 309 20.26 -4.29 9.89
CA THR A 309 19.05 -5.13 9.91
C THR A 309 17.86 -4.41 9.25
N ASN A 310 18.13 -3.67 8.16
CA ASN A 310 17.13 -2.80 7.53
C ASN A 310 16.00 -3.60 6.86
N PHE A 311 16.31 -4.79 6.35
CA PHE A 311 15.33 -5.69 5.73
C PHE A 311 15.00 -6.86 6.62
N PHE A 312 16.00 -7.49 7.26
CA PHE A 312 15.86 -8.69 8.06
C PHE A 312 16.40 -8.46 9.47
N ASP A 313 15.49 -8.51 10.44
CA ASP A 313 15.78 -8.47 11.87
C ASP A 313 14.98 -9.58 12.54
N ALA A 314 15.60 -10.76 12.66
CA ALA A 314 14.99 -11.90 13.32
C ALA A 314 15.96 -12.43 14.39
N ASP A 315 15.46 -12.50 15.61
CA ASP A 315 16.17 -12.99 16.79
C ASP A 315 15.84 -14.46 17.11
N SER A 316 14.88 -15.05 16.40
CA SER A 316 14.49 -16.46 16.51
C SER A 316 14.17 -17.10 15.16
N PRO A 317 14.24 -18.44 15.05
CA PRO A 317 13.78 -19.17 13.86
C PRO A 317 12.31 -18.88 13.50
N GLU A 318 11.43 -18.74 14.49
CA GLU A 318 10.03 -18.42 14.29
C GLU A 318 9.83 -17.01 13.73
N ALA A 319 10.60 -16.03 14.24
CA ALA A 319 10.61 -14.68 13.71
C ALA A 319 11.13 -14.63 12.26
N ALA A 320 12.15 -15.44 11.94
CA ALA A 320 12.68 -15.56 10.59
C ALA A 320 11.64 -16.15 9.62
N ASP A 321 10.97 -17.23 10.03
CA ASP A 321 9.89 -17.85 9.27
C ASP A 321 8.71 -16.88 9.06
N ALA A 322 8.33 -16.14 10.09
CA ALA A 322 7.27 -15.13 10.01
C ALA A 322 7.64 -13.99 9.04
N TRP A 323 8.89 -13.53 9.07
CA TRP A 323 9.40 -12.54 8.12
C TRP A 323 9.35 -13.05 6.68
N LEU A 324 9.77 -14.29 6.43
CA LEU A 324 9.74 -14.88 5.08
C LEU A 324 8.31 -14.96 4.55
N MET A 325 7.35 -15.34 5.39
CA MET A 325 5.94 -15.39 5.04
C MET A 325 5.36 -14.00 4.76
N GLU A 326 5.72 -12.99 5.54
CA GLU A 326 5.34 -11.60 5.27
C GLU A 326 5.90 -11.12 3.92
N MET A 327 7.16 -11.44 3.59
CA MET A 327 7.73 -11.11 2.28
C MET A 327 7.01 -11.83 1.13
N ALA A 328 6.69 -13.12 1.30
CA ALA A 328 5.91 -13.88 0.32
C ALA A 328 4.52 -13.25 0.11
N TYR A 329 3.89 -12.79 1.19
CA TYR A 329 2.61 -12.10 1.14
C TYR A 329 2.67 -10.79 0.34
N ARG A 330 3.69 -9.96 0.62
CA ARG A 330 3.92 -8.72 -0.11
C ARG A 330 4.21 -8.95 -1.59
N GLN A 331 5.03 -9.95 -1.91
CA GLN A 331 5.38 -10.31 -3.28
C GLN A 331 4.15 -10.77 -4.06
N ALA A 332 3.35 -11.66 -3.47
CA ALA A 332 2.12 -12.15 -4.08
C ALA A 332 1.13 -11.03 -4.38
N HIS A 333 1.01 -10.06 -3.46
CA HIS A 333 0.15 -8.91 -3.71
C HIS A 333 0.72 -7.98 -4.79
N LEU A 334 2.03 -7.73 -4.81
CA LEU A 334 2.67 -6.98 -5.88
C LEU A 334 2.46 -7.65 -7.25
N ALA A 335 2.57 -8.97 -7.32
CA ALA A 335 2.28 -9.74 -8.52
C ALA A 335 0.79 -9.69 -8.92
N GLY A 336 -0.11 -9.69 -7.94
CA GLY A 336 -1.53 -9.42 -8.15
C GLY A 336 -1.76 -8.06 -8.80
N ARG A 337 -1.13 -7.02 -8.23
CA ARG A 337 -1.20 -5.65 -8.73
C ARG A 337 -0.66 -5.51 -10.15
N ALA A 338 0.43 -6.22 -10.47
CA ALA A 338 1.02 -6.21 -11.81
C ALA A 338 0.06 -6.69 -12.92
N ARG A 339 -0.98 -7.45 -12.57
CA ARG A 339 -1.99 -7.95 -13.52
C ARG A 339 -3.23 -7.06 -13.63
N GLU A 340 -3.31 -6.00 -12.83
CA GLU A 340 -4.45 -5.10 -12.89
C GLU A 340 -4.43 -4.30 -14.20
N ALA A 341 -5.61 -4.12 -14.79
CA ALA A 341 -5.76 -3.39 -16.04
C ALA A 341 -5.30 -1.93 -15.89
N GLY A 342 -4.65 -1.40 -16.93
CA GLY A 342 -4.15 -0.02 -16.96
C GLY A 342 -2.83 0.22 -16.22
N LEU A 343 -2.21 -0.82 -15.64
CA LEU A 343 -0.87 -0.74 -15.08
C LEU A 343 0.19 -1.29 -16.04
N VAL A 344 1.42 -0.81 -15.91
CA VAL A 344 2.56 -1.34 -16.68
C VAL A 344 3.36 -2.32 -15.83
N HIS A 345 3.44 -3.58 -16.24
CA HIS A 345 4.24 -4.58 -15.55
C HIS A 345 5.65 -4.67 -16.12
N VAL A 346 6.67 -4.63 -15.25
CA VAL A 346 8.06 -4.90 -15.62
C VAL A 346 8.58 -6.03 -14.74
N ALA A 347 9.00 -7.14 -15.33
CA ALA A 347 9.82 -8.13 -14.64
C ALA A 347 11.29 -7.69 -14.68
N TYR A 348 11.95 -7.71 -13.53
CA TYR A 348 13.35 -7.32 -13.40
C TYR A 348 14.25 -8.17 -14.30
N GLU A 349 13.97 -9.46 -14.41
CA GLU A 349 14.72 -10.44 -15.20
C GLU A 349 14.69 -10.11 -16.70
N GLU A 350 13.54 -9.68 -17.22
CA GLU A 350 13.42 -9.19 -18.60
C GLU A 350 14.20 -7.88 -18.79
N LEU A 351 14.10 -6.97 -17.81
CA LEU A 351 14.75 -5.67 -17.85
C LEU A 351 16.28 -5.81 -17.90
N VAL A 352 16.87 -6.74 -17.14
CA VAL A 352 18.32 -6.95 -17.15
C VAL A 352 18.80 -7.89 -18.26
N GLY A 353 17.92 -8.79 -18.75
CA GLY A 353 18.26 -9.73 -19.81
C GLY A 353 18.37 -9.08 -21.19
N ASP A 354 17.45 -8.17 -21.52
CA ASP A 354 17.51 -7.34 -22.73
C ASP A 354 16.96 -5.93 -22.45
N PRO A 355 17.80 -5.04 -21.84
CA PRO A 355 17.37 -3.71 -21.46
C PRO A 355 16.81 -2.91 -22.63
N ARG A 356 17.43 -3.00 -23.81
CA ARG A 356 17.01 -2.25 -25.00
C ARG A 356 15.62 -2.65 -25.45
N ALA A 357 15.35 -3.95 -25.60
CA ALA A 357 14.02 -4.41 -26.01
C ALA A 357 12.97 -4.07 -24.95
N ARG A 358 13.26 -4.29 -23.66
CA ARG A 358 12.28 -4.03 -22.60
C ARG A 358 12.00 -2.53 -22.45
N LEU A 359 13.01 -1.66 -22.48
CA LEU A 359 12.86 -0.22 -22.36
C LEU A 359 12.16 0.40 -23.58
N THR A 360 12.41 -0.11 -24.80
CA THR A 360 11.65 0.28 -26.00
C THR A 360 10.16 0.00 -25.82
N ARG A 361 9.82 -1.19 -25.30
CA ARG A 361 8.42 -1.54 -25.00
C ARG A 361 7.84 -0.66 -23.89
N LEU A 362 8.61 -0.41 -22.83
CA LEU A 362 8.18 0.42 -21.70
C LEU A 362 7.88 1.85 -22.13
N ALA A 363 8.70 2.45 -23.00
CA ALA A 363 8.44 3.77 -23.56
C ALA A 363 7.08 3.84 -24.28
N LYS A 364 6.75 2.82 -25.08
CA LYS A 364 5.45 2.72 -25.76
C LYS A 364 4.29 2.55 -24.78
N GLU A 365 4.43 1.69 -23.77
CA GLU A 365 3.43 1.46 -22.72
C GLU A 365 3.18 2.72 -21.88
N LEU A 366 4.19 3.57 -21.70
CA LEU A 366 4.09 4.86 -21.04
C LEU A 366 3.64 5.99 -21.98
N GLU A 367 3.42 5.71 -23.27
CA GLU A 367 3.06 6.72 -24.28
C GLU A 367 4.10 7.86 -24.39
N ILE A 368 5.38 7.52 -24.28
CA ILE A 368 6.51 8.43 -24.53
C ILE A 368 7.30 7.97 -25.76
N ASP A 369 8.16 8.86 -26.27
CA ASP A 369 8.95 8.58 -27.47
C ASP A 369 9.85 7.35 -27.30
N ALA A 370 9.82 6.45 -28.27
CA ALA A 370 10.65 5.24 -28.29
C ALA A 370 11.73 5.30 -29.37
N ASN A 371 12.15 6.52 -29.77
CA ASN A 371 13.22 6.69 -30.73
C ASN A 371 14.53 6.05 -30.24
N PRO A 372 15.41 5.60 -31.15
CA PRO A 372 16.64 4.92 -30.77
C PRO A 372 17.52 5.71 -29.81
N ALA A 373 17.68 7.03 -29.99
CA ALA A 373 18.55 7.83 -29.14
C ALA A 373 18.04 7.94 -27.70
N ALA A 374 16.71 8.08 -27.51
CA ALA A 374 16.09 8.08 -26.20
C ALA A 374 16.23 6.74 -25.50
N VAL A 375 16.02 5.63 -26.22
CA VAL A 375 16.21 4.27 -25.69
C VAL A 375 17.66 4.00 -25.32
N GLU A 376 18.63 4.39 -26.16
CA GLU A 376 20.06 4.27 -25.84
C GLU A 376 20.41 5.04 -24.55
N ALA A 377 19.87 6.24 -24.36
CA ALA A 377 20.07 7.00 -23.12
C ALA A 377 19.52 6.25 -21.90
N MET A 378 18.37 5.58 -22.03
CA MET A 378 17.80 4.74 -20.97
C MET A 378 18.61 3.46 -20.71
N CYS A 379 19.33 2.94 -21.72
CA CYS A 379 20.19 1.76 -21.60
C CYS A 379 21.53 2.05 -20.90
N ALA A 380 22.02 3.29 -20.95
CA ALA A 380 23.32 3.66 -20.38
C ALA A 380 23.57 3.21 -18.92
N PRO A 381 22.57 3.21 -18.00
CA PRO A 381 22.74 2.68 -16.65
C PRO A 381 23.06 1.18 -16.58
N PHE A 382 22.85 0.40 -17.64
CA PHE A 382 23.12 -1.03 -17.71
C PHE A 382 24.51 -1.36 -18.28
N ASP A 383 25.16 -0.41 -18.98
CA ASP A 383 26.40 -0.64 -19.73
C ASP A 383 27.70 -0.50 -18.89
N GLY A 384 27.61 -0.19 -17.60
CA GLY A 384 28.76 0.21 -16.76
C GLY A 384 29.21 -0.80 -15.69
N SER A 385 30.51 -0.79 -15.35
CA SER A 385 31.05 -1.53 -14.20
C SER A 385 30.40 -1.11 -12.88
N ALA A 386 29.97 0.14 -12.74
CA ALA A 386 29.26 0.64 -11.56
C ALA A 386 27.89 -0.04 -11.35
N PHE A 387 27.19 -0.43 -12.44
CA PHE A 387 26.00 -1.25 -12.34
C PHE A 387 26.35 -2.63 -11.83
N SER A 388 27.34 -3.27 -12.45
CA SER A 388 27.88 -4.56 -12.03
C SER A 388 28.39 -4.53 -10.60
N GLU A 389 29.03 -3.46 -10.11
CA GLU A 389 29.53 -3.33 -8.73
C GLU A 389 28.39 -3.12 -7.73
N ALA A 390 27.42 -2.25 -8.04
CA ALA A 390 26.27 -2.00 -7.18
C ALA A 390 25.25 -3.16 -7.15
N HIS A 391 25.24 -3.98 -8.20
CA HIS A 391 24.36 -5.14 -8.37
C HIS A 391 25.13 -6.48 -8.30
N SER A 392 26.45 -6.46 -8.06
CA SER A 392 27.30 -7.59 -7.65
C SER A 392 26.92 -7.99 -6.23
N THR A 393 25.68 -8.43 -6.10
CA THR A 393 25.24 -9.32 -5.03
C THR A 393 25.46 -10.76 -5.47
N ALA A 394 25.75 -11.04 -6.75
CA ALA A 394 25.94 -12.39 -7.26
C ALA A 394 27.03 -13.18 -6.52
N ALA A 395 28.16 -12.55 -6.18
CA ALA A 395 29.24 -13.20 -5.44
C ALA A 395 28.89 -13.42 -3.96
N SER A 396 28.19 -12.49 -3.30
CA SER A 396 27.78 -12.62 -1.89
C SER A 396 26.51 -13.45 -1.68
N LYS A 397 25.70 -13.66 -2.74
CA LYS A 397 24.50 -14.50 -2.75
C LYS A 397 24.82 -15.99 -2.62
N ALA A 398 25.99 -16.42 -3.11
CA ALA A 398 26.42 -17.82 -3.09
C ALA A 398 26.62 -18.35 -1.66
N ASP A 399 26.94 -17.47 -0.71
CA ASP A 399 27.19 -17.81 0.70
C ASP A 399 25.96 -17.69 1.60
N LEU A 400 24.79 -17.35 1.06
CA LEU A 400 23.56 -17.28 1.86
C LEU A 400 22.83 -18.62 1.83
N ASP A 401 22.95 -19.35 2.93
CA ASP A 401 22.22 -20.59 3.16
C ASP A 401 20.80 -20.30 3.67
N LEU A 402 19.86 -20.09 2.75
CA LEU A 402 18.45 -19.95 3.08
C LEU A 402 17.88 -21.18 3.80
N GLU A 403 18.50 -22.37 3.64
CA GLU A 403 18.07 -23.59 4.30
C GLU A 403 18.43 -23.60 5.79
N ALA A 404 19.56 -22.98 6.14
CA ALA A 404 19.96 -22.75 7.53
C ALA A 404 19.17 -21.62 8.19
N MET A 405 18.73 -20.62 7.42
CA MET A 405 18.03 -19.44 7.96
C MET A 405 16.53 -19.63 8.16
N PHE A 406 15.88 -20.45 7.33
CA PHE A 406 14.42 -20.62 7.33
C PHE A 406 14.04 -22.09 7.39
N SER A 407 12.99 -22.40 8.14
CA SER A 407 12.50 -23.77 8.21
C SER A 407 12.03 -24.23 6.83
N LYS A 408 12.18 -25.54 6.57
CA LYS A 408 11.66 -26.16 5.34
C LYS A 408 10.18 -25.85 5.13
N SER A 409 9.37 -25.92 6.20
CA SER A 409 7.94 -25.62 6.18
C SER A 409 7.66 -24.18 5.75
N ALA A 410 8.37 -23.20 6.28
CA ALA A 410 8.18 -21.81 5.89
C ALA A 410 8.56 -21.57 4.42
N ARG A 411 9.69 -22.11 3.96
CA ARG A 411 10.09 -22.02 2.54
C ARG A 411 9.06 -22.62 1.59
N GLU A 412 8.56 -23.82 1.90
CA GLU A 412 7.53 -24.49 1.10
C GLU A 412 6.23 -23.71 1.06
N ARG A 413 5.76 -23.19 2.21
CA ARG A 413 4.56 -22.34 2.29
C ARG A 413 4.73 -21.02 1.54
N ALA A 414 5.86 -20.35 1.70
CA ALA A 414 6.17 -19.09 1.00
C ALA A 414 6.16 -19.30 -0.51
N ALA A 415 6.84 -20.34 -1.00
CA ALA A 415 6.89 -20.68 -2.41
C ALA A 415 5.50 -21.07 -2.96
N ALA A 416 4.72 -21.84 -2.20
CA ALA A 416 3.34 -22.18 -2.58
C ALA A 416 2.45 -20.93 -2.64
N PHE A 417 2.60 -20.00 -1.70
CA PHE A 417 1.84 -18.75 -1.66
C PHE A 417 2.15 -17.87 -2.88
N VAL A 418 3.43 -17.67 -3.18
CA VAL A 418 3.88 -16.88 -4.34
C VAL A 418 3.41 -17.51 -5.65
N ARG A 419 3.55 -18.83 -5.83
CA ARG A 419 3.06 -19.53 -7.03
C ARG A 419 1.54 -19.48 -7.17
N GLY A 420 0.80 -19.72 -6.08
CA GLY A 420 -0.67 -19.68 -6.06
C GLY A 420 -1.22 -18.29 -6.39
N SER A 421 -0.44 -17.25 -6.10
CA SER A 421 -0.78 -15.88 -6.51
C SER A 421 -0.49 -15.56 -7.97
N GLY A 422 0.01 -16.52 -8.77
CA GLY A 422 0.37 -16.31 -10.18
C GLY A 422 1.56 -15.36 -10.38
N ALA A 423 2.39 -15.16 -9.36
CA ALA A 423 3.67 -14.49 -9.55
C ALA A 423 4.55 -15.35 -10.47
N ALA A 424 5.20 -14.72 -11.45
CA ALA A 424 6.17 -15.42 -12.29
C ALA A 424 7.24 -16.07 -11.41
N PRO A 425 7.65 -17.32 -11.71
CA PRO A 425 8.66 -18.05 -10.94
C PRO A 425 10.00 -17.31 -10.86
#